data_AF-A0A0G0Z8D6-F1
#
_entry.id   AF-A0A0G0Z8D6-F1
#
_cell.length_a   1.000
_cell.length_b   1.000
_cell.length_c   1.000
_cell.angle_alpha   90.00
_cell.angle_beta   90.00
_cell.angle_gamma   90.00
#
_symmetry.space_group_name_H-M   'P 1'
#
loop_
_entity.id
_entity.type
_entity.pdbx_description
1 polymer ?
#
loop_
_entity_poly.entity_id
_entity_poly.type
_entity_poly.pdbx_seq_one_letter_code
_entity_poly.pdbx_strand_id
1 'polypeptide(L)'
;MLFVLWPLSKFKKNKLQKQLKNYLTKYLFPAIVIAGAIITLSGLFFVLSSPYNLVRFEDFLSAVFGYERDVATGKYEAFYTRQFLGSRPIVFQVEKIFPYVLGWPVFILGILGFIAILLRGYSFLILSFSFLVYLLPNSFLFAKWSRFMTPVLPFLALYASFFLNRLKRLLPLLFLPILFMALIPGIAFISVYLKKDTRIQASEWIYRYIPKKSYVLSETANVIDIPLGMPGIVPADYNTTVISFDFYHLEERAELKTELVSHLARADYIFIPSRRIFKNFLSRPDKFPTAAKYYRSLFSGELGFTKVAEFSSYPQIGIGPLSIKFPDEDAEETYTVFDHPVIRIYRKTNKLTPNDYFRLLNN
;
A
#
# COMPACT_ATOMS: atom_id res chain seq x y z
N MET A 1 -24.59 40.04 9.44
CA MET A 1 -25.73 39.09 9.51
C MET A 1 -26.09 38.84 10.97
N LEU A 2 -26.58 39.88 11.65
CA LEU A 2 -26.70 39.98 13.12
C LEU A 2 -28.16 40.09 13.60
N PHE A 3 -29.14 39.63 12.80
CA PHE A 3 -30.57 39.88 13.07
C PHE A 3 -31.45 38.61 12.98
N VAL A 4 -31.14 37.56 13.76
CA VAL A 4 -32.07 36.40 13.90
C VAL A 4 -32.30 35.98 15.37
N LEU A 5 -31.68 36.62 16.37
CA LEU A 5 -31.84 36.23 17.79
C LEU A 5 -32.92 37.03 18.55
N TRP A 6 -34.02 37.41 17.89
CA TRP A 6 -35.12 38.19 18.51
C TRP A 6 -36.49 37.50 18.39
N PRO A 7 -36.62 36.19 18.68
CA PRO A 7 -37.80 35.78 19.43
C PRO A 7 -37.52 34.70 20.49
N LEU A 8 -36.33 34.68 21.10
CA LEU A 8 -36.08 33.79 22.25
C LEU A 8 -36.44 34.41 23.62
N SER A 9 -36.79 35.70 23.67
CA SER A 9 -37.09 36.41 24.93
C SER A 9 -38.50 36.16 25.50
N LYS A 10 -39.39 35.47 24.76
CA LYS A 10 -40.75 35.12 25.22
C LYS A 10 -40.97 33.62 25.50
N PHE A 11 -39.97 32.77 25.31
CA PHE A 11 -40.05 31.38 25.78
C PHE A 11 -39.72 31.34 27.28
N LYS A 12 -40.72 31.04 28.13
CA LYS A 12 -40.57 30.89 29.60
C LYS A 12 -39.26 30.15 29.92
N LYS A 13 -38.27 30.84 30.51
CA LYS A 13 -36.97 30.28 30.97
C LYS A 13 -37.13 28.91 31.65
N ASN A 14 -38.17 28.75 32.46
CA ASN A 14 -38.47 27.51 33.18
C ASN A 14 -38.84 26.31 32.28
N LYS A 15 -39.50 26.53 31.13
CA LYS A 15 -39.91 25.45 30.22
C LYS A 15 -38.71 24.95 29.40
N LEU A 16 -37.87 25.87 28.93
CA LEU A 16 -36.61 25.54 28.24
C LEU A 16 -35.64 24.83 29.19
N GLN A 17 -35.47 25.33 30.42
CA GLN A 17 -34.65 24.68 31.45
C GLN A 17 -35.15 23.27 31.81
N LYS A 18 -36.47 23.07 31.93
CA LYS A 18 -37.05 21.75 32.20
C LYS A 18 -36.89 20.80 31.02
N GLN A 19 -37.03 21.28 29.79
CA GLN A 19 -36.76 20.48 28.58
C GLN A 19 -35.27 20.14 28.44
N LEU A 20 -34.37 21.08 28.72
CA LEU A 20 -32.93 20.86 28.71
C LEU A 20 -32.55 19.83 29.79
N LYS A 21 -33.06 19.99 31.02
CA LYS A 21 -32.84 19.04 32.12
C LYS A 21 -33.34 17.64 31.77
N ASN A 22 -34.54 17.53 31.19
CA ASN A 22 -35.09 16.25 30.73
C ASN A 22 -34.28 15.64 29.57
N TYR A 23 -33.75 16.44 28.65
CA TYR A 23 -32.90 15.96 27.57
C TYR A 23 -31.54 15.47 28.11
N LEU A 24 -30.93 16.24 29.02
CA LEU A 24 -29.68 15.90 29.68
C LEU A 24 -29.81 14.61 30.51
N THR A 25 -30.87 14.46 31.30
CA THR A 25 -31.06 13.24 32.10
C THR A 25 -31.47 12.04 31.25
N LYS A 26 -32.27 12.23 30.20
CA LYS A 26 -32.77 11.12 29.37
C LYS A 26 -31.75 10.61 28.35
N TYR A 27 -30.88 11.48 27.82
CA TYR A 27 -29.97 11.12 26.74
C TYR A 27 -28.49 11.32 27.10
N LEU A 28 -28.12 12.45 27.72
CA LEU A 28 -26.71 12.72 28.02
C LEU A 28 -26.18 11.83 29.13
N PHE A 29 -26.93 11.66 30.23
CA PHE A 29 -26.49 10.83 31.35
C PHE A 29 -26.26 9.35 30.93
N PRO A 30 -27.20 8.68 30.22
CA PRO A 30 -26.93 7.35 29.67
C PRO A 30 -25.74 7.32 28.71
N ALA A 31 -25.57 8.33 27.86
CA ALA A 31 -24.43 8.39 26.94
C ALA A 31 -23.09 8.48 27.69
N ILE A 32 -23.02 9.27 28.77
CA ILE A 32 -21.83 9.35 29.63
C ILE A 32 -21.57 8.01 30.32
N VAL A 33 -22.61 7.35 30.84
CA VAL A 33 -22.49 6.03 31.47
C VAL A 33 -21.98 4.99 30.47
N ILE A 34 -22.52 4.97 29.25
CA ILE A 34 -22.08 4.06 28.19
C ILE A 34 -20.64 4.37 27.78
N ALA A 35 -20.28 5.64 27.59
CA ALA A 35 -18.92 6.04 27.25
C ALA A 35 -17.93 5.63 28.36
N GLY A 36 -18.30 5.85 29.63
CA GLY A 36 -17.52 5.40 30.78
C GLY A 36 -17.32 3.90 30.79
N ALA A 37 -18.40 3.12 30.58
CA ALA A 37 -18.32 1.67 30.49
C ALA A 37 -17.41 1.21 29.34
N ILE A 38 -17.49 1.83 28.16
CA ILE A 38 -16.61 1.53 27.01
C ILE A 38 -15.14 1.81 27.38
N ILE A 39 -14.85 2.96 27.99
CA ILE A 39 -13.49 3.33 28.40
C ILE A 39 -12.95 2.36 29.44
N THR A 40 -13.75 2.04 30.47
CA THR A 40 -13.36 1.08 31.52
C THR A 40 -13.12 -0.31 30.95
N LEU A 41 -14.04 -0.82 30.11
CA LEU A 41 -13.88 -2.13 29.48
C LEU A 41 -12.67 -2.17 28.54
N SER A 42 -12.43 -1.10 27.79
CA SER A 42 -11.24 -0.98 26.91
C SER A 42 -9.95 -0.96 27.72
N GLY A 43 -9.93 -0.24 28.85
CA GLY A 43 -8.81 -0.22 29.78
C GLY A 43 -8.56 -1.59 30.42
N LEU A 44 -9.60 -2.26 30.91
CA LEU A 44 -9.50 -3.62 31.43
C LEU A 44 -8.99 -4.60 30.37
N PHE A 45 -9.53 -4.52 29.15
CA PHE A 45 -9.10 -5.36 28.04
C PHE A 45 -7.62 -5.10 27.70
N PHE A 46 -7.18 -3.84 27.66
CA PHE A 46 -5.78 -3.49 27.43
C PHE A 46 -4.86 -4.09 28.49
N VAL A 47 -5.22 -3.95 29.77
CA VAL A 47 -4.46 -4.52 30.90
C VAL A 47 -4.37 -6.04 30.80
N LEU A 48 -5.48 -6.71 30.48
CA LEU A 48 -5.55 -8.17 30.41
C LEU A 48 -4.87 -8.74 29.16
N SER A 49 -4.98 -8.08 28.01
CA SER A 49 -4.43 -8.56 26.74
C SER A 49 -2.95 -8.22 26.55
N SER A 50 -2.49 -7.11 27.14
CA SER A 50 -1.12 -6.60 26.98
C SER A 50 -0.47 -6.22 28.32
N PRO A 51 -0.42 -7.13 29.32
CA PRO A 51 0.13 -6.80 30.64
C PRO A 51 1.61 -6.36 30.59
N TYR A 52 2.36 -6.82 29.59
CA TYR A 52 3.76 -6.43 29.39
C TYR A 52 3.94 -4.92 29.14
N ASN A 53 2.96 -4.26 28.52
CA ASN A 53 3.00 -2.80 28.32
C ASN A 53 2.95 -2.03 29.65
N LEU A 54 2.44 -2.63 30.73
CA LEU A 54 2.44 -2.03 32.07
C LEU A 54 3.77 -2.29 32.79
N VAL A 55 4.35 -3.48 32.60
CA VAL A 55 5.65 -3.86 33.20
C VAL A 55 6.79 -3.06 32.57
N ARG A 56 6.76 -2.88 31.24
CA ARG A 56 7.73 -2.10 30.46
C ARG A 56 7.09 -0.84 29.90
N PHE A 57 6.53 -0.01 30.78
CA PHE A 57 5.78 1.17 30.36
C PHE A 57 6.61 2.18 29.57
N GLU A 58 7.88 2.39 29.94
CA GLU A 58 8.79 3.27 29.20
C GLU A 58 9.05 2.78 27.77
N ASP A 59 9.27 1.48 27.59
CA ASP A 59 9.47 0.87 26.25
C ASP A 59 8.20 1.02 25.41
N PHE A 60 7.02 0.83 26.02
CA PHE A 60 5.73 1.04 25.37
C PHE A 60 5.54 2.50 24.93
N LEU A 61 5.80 3.46 25.81
CA LEU A 61 5.70 4.89 25.48
C LEU A 61 6.67 5.28 24.37
N SER A 62 7.92 4.80 24.44
CA SER A 62 8.95 5.03 23.43
C SER A 62 8.55 4.45 22.07
N ALA A 63 7.99 3.24 22.04
CA ALA A 63 7.51 2.62 20.81
C ALA A 63 6.32 3.39 20.20
N VAL A 64 5.27 3.66 20.99
CA VAL A 64 4.02 4.25 20.48
C VAL A 64 4.15 5.75 20.19
N PHE A 65 4.68 6.52 21.15
CA PHE A 65 4.75 7.99 21.05
C PHE A 65 6.11 8.49 20.55
N GLY A 66 7.10 7.62 20.44
CA GLY A 66 8.38 7.87 19.76
C GLY A 66 8.36 7.30 18.34
N TYR A 67 8.86 6.08 18.18
CA TYR A 67 9.16 5.48 16.87
C TYR A 67 7.93 5.43 15.94
N GLU A 68 6.84 4.80 16.36
CA GLU A 68 5.66 4.58 15.50
C GLU A 68 4.98 5.90 15.12
N ARG A 69 4.88 6.85 16.06
CA ARG A 69 4.36 8.19 15.78
C ARG A 69 5.26 8.93 14.78
N ASP A 70 6.57 8.90 14.98
CA ASP A 70 7.52 9.61 14.12
C ASP A 70 7.55 8.99 12.71
N VAL A 71 7.38 7.67 12.58
CA VAL A 71 7.17 6.97 11.29
C VAL A 71 5.84 7.38 10.65
N ALA A 72 4.73 7.32 11.40
CA ALA A 72 3.39 7.61 10.88
C ALA A 72 3.24 9.07 10.42
N THR A 73 3.90 10.00 11.10
CA THR A 73 3.89 11.43 10.78
C THR A 73 4.96 11.83 9.76
N GLY A 74 5.92 10.94 9.46
CA GLY A 74 7.02 11.21 8.52
C GLY A 74 8.15 12.05 9.10
N LYS A 75 8.17 12.25 10.42
CA LYS A 75 9.31 12.85 11.13
C LYS A 75 10.54 11.95 11.03
N TYR A 76 10.33 10.63 11.04
CA TYR A 76 11.37 9.64 10.74
C TYR A 76 11.03 8.94 9.41
N GLU A 77 11.81 9.23 8.37
CA GLU A 77 11.66 8.65 7.03
C GLU A 77 12.32 7.26 6.97
N ALA A 78 11.68 6.25 7.55
CA ALA A 78 12.18 4.87 7.47
C ALA A 78 12.25 4.39 6.01
N PHE A 79 13.21 3.53 5.68
CA PHE A 79 13.45 3.08 4.30
C PHE A 79 12.24 2.43 3.61
N TYR A 80 11.38 1.74 4.38
CA TYR A 80 10.13 1.12 3.91
C TYR A 80 8.94 2.10 3.76
N THR A 81 9.14 3.38 4.08
CA THR A 81 8.15 4.45 3.89
C THR A 81 8.47 5.37 2.71
N ARG A 82 9.59 5.13 2.00
CA ARG A 82 10.06 5.97 0.89
C ARG A 82 9.02 6.13 -0.22
N GLN A 83 8.13 5.15 -0.43
CA GLN A 83 7.01 5.25 -1.37
C GLN A 83 6.05 6.44 -1.11
N PHE A 84 6.00 6.94 0.13
CA PHE A 84 5.10 8.03 0.52
C PHE A 84 5.74 9.41 0.40
N LEU A 85 7.02 9.51 0.06
CA LEU A 85 7.75 10.77 -0.05
C LEU A 85 7.15 11.67 -1.13
N GLY A 86 6.60 12.82 -0.74
CA GLY A 86 5.92 13.74 -1.66
C GLY A 86 4.50 13.31 -2.03
N SER A 87 3.97 12.25 -1.41
CA SER A 87 2.57 11.86 -1.60
C SER A 87 1.61 12.93 -1.07
N ARG A 88 0.52 13.16 -1.80
CA ARG A 88 -0.51 14.13 -1.42
C ARG A 88 -1.55 13.47 -0.49
N PRO A 89 -1.89 14.10 0.65
CA PRO A 89 -2.98 13.66 1.52
C PRO A 89 -4.28 13.44 0.73
N ILE A 90 -5.05 12.42 1.08
CA ILE A 90 -6.31 11.99 0.42
C ILE A 90 -6.10 11.50 -1.02
N VAL A 91 -5.42 12.25 -1.88
CA VAL A 91 -5.20 11.94 -3.29
C VAL A 91 -4.48 10.60 -3.46
N PHE A 92 -3.45 10.33 -2.65
CA PHE A 92 -2.77 9.03 -2.68
C PHE A 92 -3.73 7.86 -2.44
N GLN A 93 -4.71 8.02 -1.56
CA GLN A 93 -5.70 6.98 -1.27
C GLN A 93 -6.59 6.71 -2.48
N VAL A 94 -7.00 7.78 -3.16
CA VAL A 94 -7.83 7.74 -4.37
C VAL A 94 -7.08 7.17 -5.56
N GLU A 95 -5.77 7.42 -5.69
CA GLU A 95 -4.97 7.00 -6.85
C GLU A 95 -4.32 5.61 -6.66
N LYS A 96 -3.93 5.26 -5.44
CA LYS A 96 -3.04 4.12 -5.16
C LYS A 96 -3.65 3.03 -4.27
N ILE A 97 -4.71 3.33 -3.52
CA ILE A 97 -5.31 2.36 -2.58
C ILE A 97 -6.70 1.94 -3.02
N PHE A 98 -7.69 2.83 -2.96
CA PHE A 98 -9.09 2.44 -3.14
C PHE A 98 -9.41 1.79 -4.49
N PRO A 99 -8.87 2.25 -5.64
CA PRO A 99 -9.14 1.60 -6.91
C PRO A 99 -8.64 0.16 -7.00
N TYR A 100 -7.56 -0.18 -6.28
CA TYR A 100 -6.97 -1.51 -6.28
C TYR A 100 -7.62 -2.40 -5.23
N VAL A 101 -7.76 -1.91 -4.00
CA VAL A 101 -8.30 -2.70 -2.88
C VAL A 101 -9.79 -2.99 -3.04
N LEU A 102 -10.60 -2.04 -3.53
CA LEU A 102 -12.04 -2.24 -3.75
C LEU A 102 -12.38 -2.63 -5.19
N GLY A 103 -11.49 -2.32 -6.14
CA GLY A 103 -11.85 -2.20 -7.54
C GLY A 103 -12.49 -0.85 -7.85
N TRP A 104 -12.15 -0.28 -9.01
CA TRP A 104 -12.69 1.00 -9.47
C TRP A 104 -14.23 1.10 -9.46
N PRO A 105 -15.03 0.06 -9.78
CA PRO A 105 -16.49 0.21 -9.81
C PRO A 105 -17.07 0.34 -8.40
N VAL A 106 -16.63 -0.51 -7.46
CA VAL A 106 -17.08 -0.44 -6.06
C VAL A 106 -16.64 0.87 -5.44
N PHE A 107 -15.44 1.35 -5.74
CA PHE A 107 -14.96 2.65 -5.28
C PHE A 107 -15.86 3.80 -5.78
N ILE A 108 -16.13 3.89 -7.08
CA ILE A 108 -16.99 4.93 -7.66
C ILE A 108 -18.41 4.86 -7.09
N LEU A 109 -19.02 3.67 -7.07
CA LEU A 109 -20.35 3.46 -6.50
C LEU A 109 -20.39 3.83 -5.01
N GLY A 110 -19.31 3.52 -4.27
CA GLY A 110 -19.15 3.85 -2.86
C GLY A 110 -19.12 5.35 -2.60
N ILE A 111 -18.37 6.11 -3.40
CA ILE A 111 -18.33 7.58 -3.29
C ILE A 111 -19.68 8.20 -3.65
N LEU A 112 -20.31 7.76 -4.75
CA LEU A 112 -21.64 8.24 -5.13
C LEU A 112 -22.70 7.91 -4.08
N GLY A 113 -22.61 6.73 -3.48
CA GLY A 113 -23.46 6.29 -2.38
C GLY A 113 -23.29 7.13 -1.12
N PHE A 114 -22.03 7.43 -0.76
CA PHE A 114 -21.71 8.29 0.37
C PHE A 114 -22.35 9.67 0.19
N ILE A 115 -22.14 10.30 -0.97
CA ILE A 115 -22.74 11.60 -1.31
C ILE A 115 -24.27 11.53 -1.25
N ALA A 116 -24.87 10.49 -1.83
CA ALA A 116 -26.33 10.33 -1.85
C ALA A 116 -26.94 10.12 -0.45
N ILE A 117 -26.19 9.53 0.47
CA ILE A 117 -26.60 9.28 1.85
C ILE A 117 -26.54 10.56 2.69
N LEU A 118 -25.53 11.42 2.48
CA LEU A 118 -25.42 12.71 3.19
C LEU A 118 -26.65 13.61 2.97
N LEU A 119 -27.37 13.42 1.85
CA LEU A 119 -28.58 14.17 1.50
C LEU A 119 -29.87 13.61 2.12
N ARG A 120 -29.83 12.50 2.86
CA ARG A 120 -31.05 11.74 3.30
C ARG A 120 -31.51 12.00 4.73
N GLY A 121 -30.68 12.61 5.59
CA GLY A 121 -31.08 13.03 6.95
C GLY A 121 -30.20 12.51 8.09
N TYR A 122 -30.56 12.87 9.32
CA TYR A 122 -29.71 12.75 10.52
C TYR A 122 -29.31 11.32 10.90
N SER A 123 -30.13 10.31 10.61
CA SER A 123 -29.82 8.91 10.93
C SER A 123 -28.56 8.39 10.23
N PHE A 124 -28.21 8.96 9.08
CA PHE A 124 -27.01 8.62 8.34
C PHE A 124 -25.77 9.43 8.73
N LEU A 125 -25.94 10.45 9.58
CA LEU A 125 -24.81 11.24 10.10
C LEU A 125 -23.91 10.39 10.97
N ILE A 126 -24.46 9.46 11.76
CA ILE A 126 -23.65 8.56 12.60
C ILE A 126 -22.75 7.69 11.71
N LEU A 127 -23.32 7.05 10.69
CA LEU A 127 -22.58 6.21 9.74
C LEU A 127 -21.51 7.01 8.99
N SER A 128 -21.88 8.21 8.51
CA SER A 128 -20.97 9.11 7.80
C SER A 128 -19.85 9.63 8.70
N PHE A 129 -20.18 9.97 9.95
CA PHE A 129 -19.21 10.39 10.96
C PHE A 129 -18.24 9.27 11.31
N SER A 130 -18.73 8.04 11.54
CA SER A 130 -17.89 6.86 11.79
C SER A 130 -16.95 6.56 10.62
N PHE A 131 -17.40 6.74 9.38
CA PHE A 131 -16.56 6.62 8.20
C PHE A 131 -15.48 7.72 8.15
N LEU A 132 -15.87 8.99 8.30
CA LEU A 132 -14.97 10.13 8.18
C LEU A 132 -13.96 10.25 9.33
N VAL A 133 -14.37 9.93 10.57
CA VAL A 133 -13.50 10.03 11.74
C VAL A 133 -12.32 9.08 11.66
N TYR A 134 -12.47 7.95 10.96
CA TYR A 134 -11.38 7.02 10.68
C TYR A 134 -10.64 7.36 9.38
N LEU A 135 -11.38 7.66 8.29
CA LEU A 135 -10.79 7.94 6.98
C LEU A 135 -9.86 9.16 7.02
N LEU A 136 -10.32 10.27 7.61
CA LEU A 136 -9.62 11.55 7.51
C LEU A 136 -8.24 11.48 8.18
N PRO A 137 -8.11 11.14 9.49
CA PRO A 137 -6.79 11.13 10.12
C PRO A 137 -5.78 10.25 9.36
N ASN A 138 -6.17 9.03 8.98
CA ASN A 138 -5.31 8.10 8.24
C ASN A 138 -4.96 8.60 6.83
N SER A 139 -5.83 9.39 6.19
CA SER A 139 -5.56 9.96 4.86
C SER A 139 -4.57 11.13 4.90
N PHE A 140 -4.45 11.79 6.06
CA PHE A 140 -3.53 12.91 6.29
C PHE A 140 -2.17 12.50 6.87
N LEU A 141 -2.06 11.29 7.42
CA LEU A 141 -0.77 10.75 7.86
C LEU A 141 0.24 10.66 6.70
N PHE A 142 1.52 10.74 7.03
CA PHE A 142 2.59 10.51 6.06
C PHE A 142 2.54 9.06 5.57
N ALA A 143 2.46 8.11 6.51
CA ALA A 143 2.32 6.71 6.20
C ALA A 143 0.90 6.39 5.70
N LYS A 144 0.81 5.78 4.51
CA LYS A 144 -0.44 5.57 3.78
C LYS A 144 -0.57 4.13 3.30
N TRP A 145 -0.35 3.15 4.17
CA TRP A 145 -0.48 1.75 3.77
C TRP A 145 -1.93 1.35 3.53
N SER A 146 -2.15 0.43 2.60
CA SER A 146 -3.49 -0.08 2.27
C SER A 146 -4.21 -0.66 3.50
N ARG A 147 -3.46 -1.34 4.39
CA ARG A 147 -4.01 -1.91 5.63
C ARG A 147 -4.57 -0.89 6.61
N PHE A 148 -4.11 0.37 6.56
CA PHE A 148 -4.66 1.44 7.39
C PHE A 148 -6.01 1.95 6.87
N MET A 149 -6.42 1.53 5.67
CA MET A 149 -7.73 1.84 5.11
C MET A 149 -8.72 0.66 5.23
N THR A 150 -8.28 -0.52 5.70
CA THR A 150 -9.15 -1.71 5.81
C THR A 150 -10.45 -1.45 6.58
N PRO A 151 -10.45 -0.72 7.71
CA PRO A 151 -11.70 -0.47 8.44
C PRO A 151 -12.75 0.37 7.70
N VAL A 152 -12.37 1.13 6.66
CA VAL A 152 -13.33 1.93 5.87
C VAL A 152 -13.91 1.18 4.67
N LEU A 153 -13.32 0.03 4.30
CA LEU A 153 -13.77 -0.74 3.12
C LEU A 153 -15.23 -1.23 3.27
N PRO A 154 -15.67 -1.76 4.43
CA PRO A 154 -17.07 -2.15 4.61
C PRO A 154 -18.05 -0.99 4.45
N PHE A 155 -17.67 0.22 4.89
CA PHE A 155 -18.50 1.42 4.71
C PHE A 155 -18.68 1.74 3.22
N LEU A 156 -17.59 1.72 2.45
CA LEU A 156 -17.65 1.95 1.01
C LEU A 156 -18.47 0.88 0.27
N ALA A 157 -18.40 -0.38 0.70
CA ALA A 157 -19.26 -1.44 0.17
C ALA A 157 -20.75 -1.21 0.50
N LEU A 158 -21.07 -0.78 1.73
CA LEU A 158 -22.45 -0.42 2.12
C LEU A 158 -22.96 0.77 1.31
N TYR A 159 -22.14 1.81 1.13
CA TYR A 159 -22.48 2.97 0.31
C TYR A 159 -22.68 2.57 -1.16
N ALA A 160 -21.82 1.71 -1.70
CA ALA A 160 -21.96 1.19 -3.06
C ALA A 160 -23.28 0.43 -3.23
N SER A 161 -23.62 -0.45 -2.28
CA SER A 161 -24.89 -1.19 -2.27
C SER A 161 -26.11 -0.26 -2.22
N PHE A 162 -26.06 0.78 -1.37
CA PHE A 162 -27.12 1.78 -1.31
C PHE A 162 -27.33 2.50 -2.65
N PHE A 163 -26.25 2.93 -3.30
CA PHE A 163 -26.32 3.59 -4.59
C PHE A 163 -26.82 2.65 -5.69
N LEU A 164 -26.33 1.40 -5.70
CA LEU A 164 -26.74 0.38 -6.66
C LEU A 164 -28.22 0.05 -6.55
N ASN A 165 -28.78 0.00 -5.33
CA ASN A 165 -30.21 -0.17 -5.12
C ASN A 165 -31.03 1.02 -5.66
N ARG A 166 -30.51 2.25 -5.54
CA ARG A 166 -31.13 3.42 -6.16
C ARG A 166 -31.08 3.33 -7.68
N LEU A 167 -29.96 2.89 -8.23
CA LEU A 167 -29.79 2.70 -9.67
C LEU A 167 -30.73 1.63 -10.22
N LYS A 168 -30.94 0.53 -9.50
CA LYS A 168 -31.94 -0.50 -9.85
C LYS A 168 -33.35 0.08 -10.04
N ARG A 169 -33.73 1.07 -9.23
CA ARG A 169 -35.05 1.73 -9.32
C ARG A 169 -35.14 2.70 -10.49
N LEU A 170 -34.06 3.42 -10.80
CA LEU A 170 -34.04 4.45 -11.83
C LEU A 170 -33.71 3.90 -13.22
N LEU A 171 -32.80 2.93 -13.30
CA LEU A 171 -32.19 2.38 -14.51
C LEU A 171 -32.04 0.84 -14.37
N PRO A 172 -33.15 0.09 -14.30
CA PRO A 172 -33.15 -1.35 -14.01
C PRO A 172 -32.34 -2.17 -15.02
N LEU A 173 -32.30 -1.75 -16.29
CA LEU A 173 -31.54 -2.42 -17.35
C LEU A 173 -30.02 -2.35 -17.13
N LEU A 174 -29.52 -1.31 -16.45
CA LEU A 174 -28.09 -1.12 -16.18
C LEU A 174 -27.65 -1.77 -14.86
N PHE A 175 -28.59 -2.22 -14.02
CA PHE A 175 -28.28 -2.80 -12.73
C PHE A 175 -27.40 -4.05 -12.85
N LEU A 176 -27.77 -5.01 -13.70
CA LEU A 176 -27.02 -6.26 -13.86
C LEU A 176 -25.61 -6.01 -14.43
N PRO A 177 -25.42 -5.25 -15.54
CA PRO A 177 -24.08 -4.95 -16.05
C PRO A 177 -23.17 -4.29 -15.00
N ILE A 178 -23.69 -3.33 -14.24
CA ILE A 178 -22.90 -2.62 -13.22
C ILE A 178 -22.57 -3.52 -12.04
N LEU A 179 -23.51 -4.38 -11.63
CA LEU A 179 -23.26 -5.39 -10.60
C LEU A 179 -22.16 -6.35 -11.04
N PHE A 180 -22.23 -6.89 -12.26
CA PHE A 180 -21.18 -7.77 -12.80
C PHE A 180 -19.83 -7.05 -12.86
N MET A 181 -19.82 -5.81 -13.34
CA MET A 181 -18.62 -5.00 -13.39
C MET A 181 -18.00 -4.78 -12.01
N ALA A 182 -18.81 -4.58 -10.96
CA ALA A 182 -18.34 -4.45 -9.58
C ALA A 182 -17.72 -5.74 -9.00
N LEU A 183 -18.11 -6.91 -9.50
CA LEU A 183 -17.55 -8.19 -9.07
C LEU A 183 -16.22 -8.53 -9.77
N ILE A 184 -15.98 -7.98 -10.97
CA ILE A 184 -14.80 -8.29 -11.80
C ILE A 184 -13.48 -8.14 -11.04
N PRO A 185 -13.17 -7.01 -10.38
CA PRO A 185 -11.86 -6.84 -9.72
C PRO A 185 -11.60 -7.88 -8.63
N GLY A 186 -12.62 -8.22 -7.83
CA GLY A 186 -12.50 -9.23 -6.77
C GLY A 186 -12.25 -10.63 -7.34
N ILE A 187 -13.00 -11.01 -8.38
CA ILE A 187 -12.79 -12.30 -9.09
C ILE A 187 -11.39 -12.34 -9.73
N ALA A 188 -10.97 -11.24 -10.35
CA ALA A 188 -9.65 -11.12 -10.97
C ALA A 188 -8.53 -11.28 -9.93
N PHE A 189 -8.68 -10.69 -8.75
CA PHE A 189 -7.68 -10.79 -7.68
C PHE A 189 -7.50 -12.22 -7.16
N ILE A 190 -8.58 -12.99 -7.03
CA ILE A 190 -8.50 -14.41 -6.62
C ILE A 190 -7.62 -15.22 -7.58
N SER A 191 -7.57 -14.87 -8.87
CA SER A 191 -6.74 -15.58 -9.85
C SER A 191 -5.24 -15.57 -9.55
N VAL A 192 -4.76 -14.62 -8.73
CA VAL A 192 -3.38 -14.54 -8.28
C VAL A 192 -2.98 -15.79 -7.50
N TYR A 193 -3.85 -16.23 -6.57
CA TYR A 193 -3.63 -17.39 -5.70
C TYR A 193 -3.89 -18.73 -6.38
N LEU A 194 -4.48 -18.73 -7.58
CA LEU A 194 -4.67 -19.94 -8.39
C LEU A 194 -3.44 -20.27 -9.25
N LYS A 195 -2.47 -19.36 -9.32
CA LYS A 195 -1.24 -19.52 -10.09
C LYS A 195 -0.09 -19.87 -9.18
N LYS A 196 0.93 -20.49 -9.76
CA LYS A 196 2.21 -20.72 -9.09
C LYS A 196 2.85 -19.38 -8.72
N ASP A 197 3.42 -19.31 -7.52
CA ASP A 197 4.09 -18.10 -7.04
C ASP A 197 5.22 -17.64 -7.98
N THR A 198 5.33 -16.33 -8.22
CA THR A 198 6.32 -15.76 -9.15
C THR A 198 7.76 -16.01 -8.70
N ARG A 199 8.02 -16.07 -7.38
CA ARG A 199 9.34 -16.34 -6.79
C ARG A 199 9.77 -17.76 -7.07
N ILE A 200 8.83 -18.71 -6.98
CA ILE A 200 9.08 -20.12 -7.31
C ILE A 200 9.34 -20.24 -8.81
N GLN A 201 8.48 -19.65 -9.66
CA GLN A 201 8.65 -19.66 -11.12
C GLN A 201 10.01 -19.08 -11.55
N ALA A 202 10.40 -17.93 -10.98
CA ALA A 202 11.68 -17.30 -11.25
C ALA A 202 12.85 -18.18 -10.81
N SER A 203 12.76 -18.82 -9.64
CA SER A 203 13.81 -19.68 -9.11
C SER A 203 14.02 -20.92 -9.98
N GLU A 204 12.94 -21.57 -10.42
CA GLU A 204 13.01 -22.69 -11.37
C GLU A 204 13.63 -22.29 -12.70
N TRP A 205 13.28 -21.11 -13.20
CA TRP A 205 13.87 -20.57 -14.42
C TRP A 205 15.36 -20.28 -14.23
N ILE A 206 15.76 -19.67 -13.11
CA ILE A 206 17.15 -19.40 -12.77
C ILE A 206 17.95 -20.71 -12.77
N TYR A 207 17.48 -21.74 -12.07
CA TYR A 207 18.16 -23.03 -12.01
C TYR A 207 18.28 -23.72 -13.38
N ARG A 208 17.34 -23.49 -14.29
CA ARG A 208 17.33 -24.10 -15.62
C ARG A 208 18.20 -23.36 -16.64
N TYR A 209 18.22 -22.03 -16.60
CA TYR A 209 18.74 -21.23 -17.72
C TYR A 209 19.96 -20.37 -17.38
N ILE A 210 20.21 -20.05 -16.11
CA ILE A 210 21.39 -19.26 -15.75
C ILE A 210 22.61 -20.19 -15.66
N PRO A 211 23.70 -19.91 -16.41
CA PRO A 211 24.91 -20.71 -16.34
C PRO A 211 25.49 -20.79 -14.93
N LYS A 212 26.10 -21.93 -14.62
CA LYS A 212 26.85 -22.15 -13.39
C LYS A 212 27.98 -21.12 -13.27
N LYS A 213 28.36 -20.77 -12.04
CA LYS A 213 29.39 -19.77 -11.70
C LYS A 213 29.09 -18.36 -12.23
N SER A 214 27.85 -18.06 -12.60
CA SER A 214 27.47 -16.69 -12.97
C SER A 214 27.63 -15.75 -11.77
N TYR A 215 28.02 -14.51 -12.05
CA TYR A 215 28.02 -13.44 -11.08
C TYR A 215 26.72 -12.64 -11.17
N VAL A 216 25.96 -12.58 -10.09
CA VAL A 216 24.65 -11.92 -10.08
C VAL A 216 24.67 -10.75 -9.11
N LEU A 217 24.22 -9.59 -9.58
CA LEU A 217 23.92 -8.44 -8.73
C LEU A 217 22.41 -8.42 -8.44
N SER A 218 22.02 -8.41 -7.17
CA SER A 218 20.62 -8.39 -6.74
C SER A 218 20.36 -7.26 -5.74
N GLU A 219 19.12 -6.80 -5.70
CA GLU A 219 18.61 -5.94 -4.63
C GLU A 219 18.61 -6.66 -3.26
N THR A 220 18.72 -5.92 -2.15
CA THR A 220 18.81 -6.45 -0.77
C THR A 220 17.67 -6.01 0.16
N ALA A 221 17.73 -6.49 1.41
CA ALA A 221 16.90 -6.16 2.56
C ALA A 221 15.43 -6.56 2.43
N ASN A 222 14.54 -5.62 2.10
CA ASN A 222 13.10 -5.88 2.09
C ASN A 222 12.62 -6.57 0.81
N VAL A 223 13.49 -7.21 0.04
CA VAL A 223 13.12 -8.06 -1.08
C VAL A 223 13.48 -9.50 -0.78
N ILE A 224 12.79 -10.43 -1.43
CA ILE A 224 13.11 -11.85 -1.27
C ILE A 224 14.31 -12.19 -2.14
N ASP A 225 15.32 -12.81 -1.53
CA ASP A 225 16.46 -13.34 -2.25
C ASP A 225 16.01 -14.46 -3.19
N ILE A 226 16.46 -14.37 -4.44
CA ILE A 226 16.21 -15.37 -5.49
C ILE A 226 17.54 -15.84 -6.10
N PRO A 227 17.67 -17.12 -6.49
CA PRO A 227 16.64 -18.15 -6.41
C PRO A 227 16.41 -18.67 -4.98
N LEU A 228 15.18 -19.10 -4.71
CA LEU A 228 14.77 -19.72 -3.46
C LEU A 228 15.47 -21.08 -3.27
N GLY A 229 15.97 -21.34 -2.06
CA GLY A 229 16.50 -22.65 -1.68
C GLY A 229 15.39 -23.70 -1.63
N MET A 230 15.16 -24.42 -2.73
CA MET A 230 14.08 -25.40 -2.89
C MET A 230 14.63 -26.83 -2.89
N PRO A 231 14.45 -27.61 -1.80
CA PRO A 231 14.92 -28.99 -1.72
C PRO A 231 14.43 -29.83 -2.91
N GLY A 232 15.33 -30.60 -3.53
CA GLY A 232 15.02 -31.44 -4.70
C GLY A 232 14.95 -30.73 -6.05
N ILE A 233 14.99 -29.39 -6.07
CA ILE A 233 15.04 -28.59 -7.30
C ILE A 233 16.43 -27.94 -7.48
N VAL A 234 17.09 -27.54 -6.39
CA VAL A 234 18.43 -26.94 -6.47
C VAL A 234 19.41 -27.95 -7.10
N PRO A 235 20.05 -27.62 -8.23
CA PRO A 235 21.09 -28.48 -8.82
C PRO A 235 22.23 -28.70 -7.83
N ALA A 236 22.72 -29.94 -7.71
CA ALA A 236 23.78 -30.29 -6.76
C ALA A 236 25.07 -29.47 -6.96
N ASP A 237 25.29 -28.94 -8.16
CA ASP A 237 26.43 -28.13 -8.54
C ASP A 237 26.11 -26.64 -8.76
N TYR A 238 24.99 -26.17 -8.19
CA TYR A 238 24.65 -24.75 -8.19
C TYR A 238 25.67 -23.94 -7.37
N ASN A 239 26.41 -23.07 -8.04
CA ASN A 239 27.51 -22.28 -7.46
C ASN A 239 27.55 -20.83 -7.98
N THR A 240 26.41 -20.32 -8.41
CA THR A 240 26.23 -18.92 -8.80
C THR A 240 26.41 -18.02 -7.58
N THR A 241 27.19 -16.95 -7.73
CA THR A 241 27.38 -15.94 -6.66
C THR A 241 26.30 -14.88 -6.80
N VAL A 242 25.45 -14.72 -5.78
CA VAL A 242 24.44 -13.66 -5.72
C VAL A 242 24.89 -12.61 -4.72
N ILE A 243 25.18 -11.41 -5.21
CA ILE A 243 25.53 -10.26 -4.38
C ILE A 243 24.26 -9.50 -4.05
N SER A 244 23.91 -9.49 -2.76
CA SER A 244 22.82 -8.69 -2.21
C SER A 244 23.34 -7.27 -1.98
N PHE A 245 22.99 -6.33 -2.86
CA PHE A 245 23.56 -4.98 -2.87
C PHE A 245 22.62 -3.96 -2.22
N ASP A 246 23.22 -3.10 -1.38
CA ASP A 246 22.51 -2.09 -0.60
C ASP A 246 22.26 -0.81 -1.41
N PHE A 247 21.13 -0.76 -2.09
CA PHE A 247 20.68 0.47 -2.74
C PHE A 247 20.09 1.50 -1.77
N TYR A 248 19.77 1.13 -0.53
CA TYR A 248 19.12 2.05 0.41
C TYR A 248 20.04 3.16 0.87
N HIS A 249 21.32 2.85 1.07
CA HIS A 249 22.34 3.79 1.54
C HIS A 249 23.27 4.27 0.41
N LEU A 250 22.93 4.00 -0.87
CA LEU A 250 23.78 4.33 -2.03
C LEU A 250 24.10 5.82 -2.16
N GLU A 251 23.20 6.70 -1.74
CA GLU A 251 23.45 8.14 -1.76
C GLU A 251 24.27 8.62 -0.55
N GLU A 252 24.19 7.88 0.56
CA GLU A 252 24.76 8.26 1.86
C GLU A 252 26.20 7.75 2.01
N ARG A 253 26.53 6.62 1.36
CA ARG A 253 27.81 5.91 1.49
C ARG A 253 28.57 5.93 0.16
N ALA A 254 29.66 6.68 0.11
CA ALA A 254 30.46 6.87 -1.09
C ALA A 254 31.12 5.57 -1.58
N GLU A 255 31.46 4.65 -0.66
CA GLU A 255 32.02 3.34 -0.95
C GLU A 255 31.07 2.50 -1.82
N LEU A 256 29.76 2.59 -1.60
CA LEU A 256 28.77 1.81 -2.35
C LEU A 256 28.72 2.21 -3.83
N LYS A 257 29.05 3.46 -4.17
CA LYS A 257 29.13 3.91 -5.57
C LYS A 257 30.28 3.21 -6.30
N THR A 258 31.42 3.09 -5.64
CA THR A 258 32.60 2.39 -6.18
C THR A 258 32.35 0.89 -6.28
N GLU A 259 31.73 0.31 -5.24
CA GLU A 259 31.34 -1.10 -5.24
C GLU A 259 30.33 -1.41 -6.35
N LEU A 260 29.32 -0.56 -6.56
CA LEU A 260 28.32 -0.73 -7.62
C LEU A 260 28.99 -0.82 -8.99
N VAL A 261 29.94 0.07 -9.30
CA VAL A 261 30.71 0.02 -10.55
C VAL A 261 31.49 -1.29 -10.68
N SER A 262 32.13 -1.73 -9.61
CA SER A 262 32.88 -3.01 -9.57
C SER A 262 31.96 -4.23 -9.76
N HIS A 263 30.77 -4.22 -9.16
CA HIS A 263 29.78 -5.28 -9.32
C HIS A 263 29.19 -5.27 -10.73
N LEU A 264 28.88 -4.10 -11.29
CA LEU A 264 28.36 -3.98 -12.66
C LEU A 264 29.35 -4.49 -13.70
N ALA A 265 30.64 -4.19 -13.52
CA ALA A 265 31.69 -4.72 -14.40
C ALA A 265 31.75 -6.25 -14.40
N ARG A 266 31.56 -6.88 -13.23
CA ARG A 266 31.62 -8.35 -13.05
C ARG A 266 30.32 -9.09 -13.36
N ALA A 267 29.16 -8.47 -13.13
CA ALA A 267 27.87 -9.14 -13.17
C ALA A 267 27.49 -9.67 -14.55
N ASP A 268 27.13 -10.94 -14.63
CA ASP A 268 26.52 -11.56 -15.80
C ASP A 268 25.01 -11.30 -15.84
N TYR A 269 24.39 -11.20 -14.66
CA TYR A 269 22.96 -10.95 -14.50
C TYR A 269 22.67 -9.92 -13.41
N ILE A 270 21.53 -9.23 -13.56
CA ILE A 270 20.94 -8.37 -12.54
C ILE A 270 19.53 -8.89 -12.21
N PHE A 271 19.26 -9.09 -10.93
CA PHE A 271 17.95 -9.47 -10.42
C PHE A 271 17.24 -8.28 -9.79
N ILE A 272 16.00 -8.05 -10.21
CA ILE A 272 15.08 -7.07 -9.63
C ILE A 272 13.90 -7.86 -9.08
N PRO A 273 13.91 -8.25 -7.79
CA PRO A 273 12.92 -9.17 -7.25
C PRO A 273 11.53 -8.52 -7.07
N SER A 274 11.43 -7.19 -7.04
CA SER A 274 10.15 -6.50 -6.98
C SER A 274 10.25 -5.01 -7.34
N ARG A 275 9.10 -4.32 -7.35
CA ARG A 275 9.02 -2.84 -7.45
C ARG A 275 9.54 -2.06 -6.25
N ARG A 276 9.80 -2.71 -5.12
CA ARG A 276 10.01 -2.07 -3.82
C ARG A 276 11.18 -1.10 -3.80
N ILE A 277 12.24 -1.39 -4.55
CA ILE A 277 13.43 -0.53 -4.57
C ILE A 277 13.33 0.48 -5.70
N PHE A 278 13.31 0.00 -6.97
CA PHE A 278 13.39 0.90 -8.12
C PHE A 278 12.31 1.98 -8.16
N LYS A 279 11.07 1.66 -7.74
CA LYS A 279 9.97 2.63 -7.84
C LYS A 279 10.06 3.75 -6.82
N ASN A 280 10.63 3.46 -5.66
CA ASN A 280 10.84 4.46 -4.60
C ASN A 280 11.96 5.45 -4.99
N PHE A 281 12.94 5.01 -5.77
CA PHE A 281 14.01 5.88 -6.25
C PHE A 281 13.65 6.63 -7.53
N LEU A 282 13.02 5.96 -8.50
CA LEU A 282 12.61 6.60 -9.74
C LEU A 282 11.58 7.71 -9.53
N SER A 283 10.76 7.63 -8.48
CA SER A 283 9.77 8.66 -8.15
C SER A 283 10.39 9.91 -7.52
N ARG A 284 11.61 9.83 -6.98
CA ARG A 284 12.31 10.91 -6.26
C ARG A 284 13.76 11.03 -6.71
N PRO A 285 14.02 11.35 -7.99
CA PRO A 285 15.38 11.56 -8.49
C PRO A 285 16.09 12.75 -7.83
N ASP A 286 15.33 13.69 -7.25
CA ASP A 286 15.84 14.80 -6.46
C ASP A 286 16.52 14.35 -5.16
N LYS A 287 16.00 13.28 -4.53
CA LYS A 287 16.58 12.69 -3.32
C LYS A 287 17.55 11.54 -3.62
N PHE A 288 17.31 10.81 -4.71
CA PHE A 288 18.04 9.57 -5.05
C PHE A 288 18.60 9.61 -6.48
N PRO A 289 19.45 10.60 -6.82
CA PRO A 289 19.90 10.81 -8.19
C PRO A 289 20.70 9.62 -8.76
N THR A 290 21.64 9.07 -7.99
CA THR A 290 22.49 7.96 -8.41
C THR A 290 21.65 6.69 -8.61
N ALA A 291 20.80 6.36 -7.63
CA ALA A 291 19.93 5.18 -7.72
C ALA A 291 18.91 5.31 -8.86
N ALA A 292 18.24 6.46 -8.98
CA ALA A 292 17.29 6.70 -10.07
C ALA A 292 17.96 6.58 -11.44
N LYS A 293 19.18 7.08 -11.58
CA LYS A 293 19.95 6.97 -12.82
C LYS A 293 20.34 5.53 -13.14
N TYR A 294 20.82 4.79 -12.15
CA TYR A 294 21.06 3.35 -12.28
C TYR A 294 19.83 2.61 -12.84
N TYR A 295 18.64 2.81 -12.25
CA TYR A 295 17.43 2.13 -12.73
C TYR A 295 16.98 2.59 -14.12
N ARG A 296 17.09 3.89 -14.45
CA ARG A 296 16.78 4.40 -15.80
C ARG A 296 17.69 3.74 -16.84
N SER A 297 19.00 3.74 -16.61
CA SER A 297 19.98 3.15 -17.54
C SER A 297 19.89 1.62 -17.58
N LEU A 298 19.48 0.95 -16.51
CA LEU A 298 19.18 -0.49 -16.53
C LEU A 298 17.97 -0.78 -17.43
N PHE A 299 16.89 -0.02 -17.28
CA PHE A 299 15.64 -0.25 -18.00
C PHE A 299 15.71 0.20 -19.46
N SER A 300 16.52 1.21 -19.79
CA SER A 300 16.80 1.61 -21.18
C SER A 300 17.81 0.70 -21.88
N GLY A 301 18.57 -0.09 -21.13
CA GLY A 301 19.62 -0.98 -21.63
C GLY A 301 21.00 -0.32 -21.78
N GLU A 302 21.13 0.96 -21.44
CA GLU A 302 22.39 1.72 -21.45
C GLU A 302 23.47 1.11 -20.54
N LEU A 303 23.10 0.41 -19.46
CA LEU A 303 24.07 -0.33 -18.63
C LEU A 303 24.69 -1.56 -19.33
N GLY A 304 24.28 -1.87 -20.56
CA GLY A 304 24.71 -3.07 -21.29
C GLY A 304 24.00 -4.34 -20.84
N PHE A 305 22.84 -4.21 -20.20
CA PHE A 305 22.00 -5.32 -19.77
C PHE A 305 20.64 -5.28 -20.47
N THR A 306 20.10 -6.44 -20.82
CA THR A 306 18.76 -6.57 -21.44
C THR A 306 17.88 -7.48 -20.60
N LYS A 307 16.58 -7.16 -20.51
CA LYS A 307 15.61 -7.99 -19.79
C LYS A 307 15.40 -9.30 -20.53
N VAL A 308 15.75 -10.42 -19.90
CA VAL A 308 15.64 -11.77 -20.48
C VAL A 308 14.49 -12.59 -19.92
N ALA A 309 14.00 -12.23 -18.72
CA ALA A 309 12.81 -12.85 -18.14
C ALA A 309 12.05 -11.87 -17.26
N GLU A 310 10.72 -12.05 -17.23
CA GLU A 310 9.81 -11.36 -16.33
C GLU A 310 8.75 -12.34 -15.83
N PHE A 311 8.57 -12.41 -14.52
CA PHE A 311 7.57 -13.27 -13.87
C PHE A 311 6.57 -12.39 -13.16
N SER A 312 5.32 -12.44 -13.61
CA SER A 312 4.21 -11.67 -13.04
C SER A 312 2.99 -12.56 -12.86
N SER A 313 2.22 -12.27 -11.81
CA SER A 313 0.91 -12.88 -11.55
C SER A 313 -0.13 -11.78 -11.38
N TYR A 314 -0.30 -10.95 -12.42
CA TYR A 314 -1.33 -9.91 -12.37
C TYR A 314 -2.73 -10.54 -12.23
N PRO A 315 -3.65 -9.88 -11.48
CA PRO A 315 -5.06 -10.21 -11.48
C PRO A 315 -5.58 -10.34 -12.91
N GLN A 316 -6.38 -11.37 -13.19
CA GLN A 316 -6.92 -11.61 -14.53
C GLN A 316 -8.29 -12.29 -14.51
N ILE A 317 -9.06 -12.07 -15.57
CA ILE A 317 -10.28 -12.82 -15.88
C ILE A 317 -10.13 -13.48 -17.24
N GLY A 318 -10.63 -14.72 -17.36
CA GLY A 318 -10.63 -15.50 -18.59
C GLY A 318 -9.76 -16.75 -18.48
N ILE A 319 -9.73 -17.52 -19.56
CA ILE A 319 -9.06 -18.83 -19.62
C ILE A 319 -8.00 -18.79 -20.70
N GLY A 320 -6.79 -19.24 -20.36
CA GLY A 320 -5.68 -19.37 -21.30
C GLY A 320 -5.33 -18.05 -22.01
N PRO A 321 -5.19 -18.06 -23.35
CA PRO A 321 -4.76 -16.88 -24.12
C PRO A 321 -5.81 -15.76 -24.21
N LEU A 322 -7.07 -16.03 -23.85
CA LEU A 322 -8.15 -15.04 -23.86
C LEU A 322 -8.27 -14.30 -22.52
N SER A 323 -7.26 -14.39 -21.65
CA SER A 323 -7.28 -13.71 -20.35
C SER A 323 -7.01 -12.22 -20.47
N ILE A 324 -7.87 -11.43 -19.84
CA ILE A 324 -7.69 -9.99 -19.66
C ILE A 324 -6.95 -9.81 -18.34
N LYS A 325 -5.74 -9.24 -18.41
CA LYS A 325 -4.91 -8.93 -17.23
C LYS A 325 -5.14 -7.51 -16.76
N PHE A 326 -5.09 -7.31 -15.45
CA PHE A 326 -5.19 -6.02 -14.78
C PHE A 326 -3.87 -5.77 -14.05
N PRO A 327 -2.87 -5.14 -14.69
CA PRO A 327 -1.62 -4.79 -14.04
C PRO A 327 -1.86 -3.88 -12.83
N ASP A 328 -1.34 -4.28 -11.68
CA ASP A 328 -1.56 -3.63 -10.39
C ASP A 328 -0.26 -3.22 -9.69
N GLU A 329 0.87 -3.34 -10.37
CA GLU A 329 2.19 -2.89 -9.89
C GLU A 329 2.25 -1.36 -9.70
N ASP A 330 1.20 -0.62 -10.08
CA ASP A 330 1.01 0.80 -9.80
C ASP A 330 0.26 1.12 -8.52
N ALA A 331 -0.25 0.13 -7.79
CA ALA A 331 -0.91 0.27 -6.50
C ALA A 331 0.03 0.83 -5.41
N GLU A 332 -0.46 0.99 -4.18
CA GLU A 332 0.40 1.11 -3.01
C GLU A 332 1.29 -0.14 -2.88
N GLU A 333 2.56 0.04 -2.48
CA GLU A 333 3.59 -0.99 -2.58
C GLU A 333 3.16 -2.33 -1.94
N THR A 334 2.61 -2.29 -0.73
CA THR A 334 2.27 -3.50 0.03
C THR A 334 1.15 -4.33 -0.56
N TYR A 335 0.38 -3.77 -1.51
CA TYR A 335 -0.68 -4.50 -2.23
C TYR A 335 -0.14 -5.60 -3.15
N THR A 336 1.10 -5.48 -3.65
CA THR A 336 1.65 -6.40 -4.65
C THR A 336 2.91 -7.14 -4.20
N VAL A 337 3.80 -6.49 -3.45
CA VAL A 337 5.15 -7.02 -3.19
C VAL A 337 5.21 -8.25 -2.28
N PHE A 338 4.16 -8.51 -1.50
CA PHE A 338 4.09 -9.68 -0.61
C PHE A 338 3.47 -10.90 -1.29
N ASP A 339 2.37 -10.68 -2.01
CA ASP A 339 1.55 -11.75 -2.59
C ASP A 339 2.03 -12.16 -3.98
N HIS A 340 2.30 -11.18 -4.86
CA HIS A 340 2.61 -11.42 -6.28
C HIS A 340 3.60 -10.41 -6.86
N PRO A 341 4.84 -10.33 -6.32
CA PRO A 341 5.84 -9.41 -6.84
C PRO A 341 6.18 -9.73 -8.30
N VAL A 342 6.46 -8.69 -9.08
CA VAL A 342 6.96 -8.82 -10.44
C VAL A 342 8.49 -8.92 -10.41
N ILE A 343 9.00 -10.09 -10.75
CA ILE A 343 10.44 -10.36 -10.79
C ILE A 343 10.96 -10.13 -12.20
N ARG A 344 12.06 -9.39 -12.32
CA ARG A 344 12.73 -9.13 -13.60
C ARG A 344 14.17 -9.59 -13.54
N ILE A 345 14.60 -10.28 -14.59
CA ILE A 345 15.97 -10.75 -14.74
C ILE A 345 16.57 -10.11 -15.97
N TYR A 346 17.71 -9.47 -15.79
CA TYR A 346 18.49 -8.86 -16.85
C TYR A 346 19.78 -9.62 -17.07
N ARG A 347 20.20 -9.76 -18.32
CA ARG A 347 21.46 -10.40 -18.73
C ARG A 347 22.37 -9.38 -19.36
N LYS A 348 23.67 -9.44 -19.04
CA LYS A 348 24.70 -8.63 -19.72
C LYS A 348 24.80 -9.04 -21.18
N THR A 349 24.59 -8.08 -22.07
CA THR A 349 24.71 -8.23 -23.53
C THR A 349 25.83 -7.39 -24.12
N ASN A 350 26.16 -6.26 -23.48
CA ASN A 350 27.30 -5.43 -23.84
C ASN A 350 28.25 -5.29 -22.65
N LYS A 351 29.54 -5.49 -22.89
CA LYS A 351 30.56 -5.35 -21.85
C LYS A 351 31.05 -3.91 -21.83
N LEU A 352 30.66 -3.18 -20.79
CA LEU A 352 31.16 -1.85 -20.52
C LEU A 352 32.34 -1.89 -19.54
N THR A 353 33.25 -0.94 -19.66
CA THR A 353 34.37 -0.79 -18.72
C THR A 353 33.91 -0.17 -17.41
N PRO A 354 34.65 -0.33 -16.30
CA PRO A 354 34.36 0.39 -15.05
C PRO A 354 34.24 1.91 -15.23
N ASN A 355 35.04 2.50 -16.13
CA ASN A 355 34.97 3.93 -16.44
C ASN A 355 33.68 4.32 -17.16
N ASP A 356 33.16 3.45 -18.03
CA ASP A 356 31.87 3.68 -18.70
C ASP A 356 30.73 3.67 -17.68
N TYR A 357 30.72 2.67 -16.78
CA TYR A 357 29.75 2.62 -15.68
C TYR A 357 29.84 3.84 -14.77
N PHE A 358 31.06 4.26 -14.40
CA PHE A 358 31.26 5.45 -13.58
C PHE A 358 30.69 6.71 -14.25
N ARG A 359 30.93 6.91 -15.56
CA ARG A 359 30.36 8.05 -16.31
C ARG A 359 28.84 7.96 -16.38
N LEU A 360 28.30 6.78 -16.69
CA LEU A 360 26.86 6.53 -16.75
C LEU A 360 26.16 6.76 -15.42
N LEU A 361 26.83 6.62 -14.27
CA LEU A 361 26.22 6.86 -12.96
C LEU A 361 26.41 8.29 -12.44
N ASN A 362 27.39 9.05 -12.94
CA ASN A 362 27.72 10.39 -12.42
C ASN A 362 27.35 11.58 -13.33
N ASN A 363 27.12 11.37 -14.63
CA ASN A 363 26.71 12.41 -15.60
C ASN A 363 25.19 12.67 -15.72
#